data_AF-A0A963TMW4-F1
#
_entry.id   AF-A0A963TMW4-F1
#
_cell.length_a   1.000
_cell.length_b   1.000
_cell.length_c   1.000
_cell.angle_alpha   90.00
_cell.angle_beta   90.00
_cell.angle_gamma   90.00
#
_symmetry.space_group_name_H-M   'P 1'
#
loop_
_entity.id
_entity.type
_entity.pdbx_description
1 polymer ?
#
loop_
_entity_poly.entity_id
_entity_poly.type
_entity_poly.pdbx_seq_one_letter_code
_entity_poly.pdbx_strand_id
1 'polypeptide(L)' 'MFSFSLRRRALAGLMSITVVVGFLGSGGARAADRVALVIGMAQYRNVPALSNTVNDARLLSATLSRIGFDVTTLIDTPQ' A
#
# COMPACT_ATOMS: atom_id res chain seq x y z
N MET A 1 11.84 56.76 15.23
CA MET A 1 11.51 56.20 13.90
C MET A 1 12.54 55.17 13.45
N PHE A 2 12.84 54.10 14.22
CA PHE A 2 13.89 53.11 13.88
C PHE A 2 13.62 51.71 14.47
N SER A 3 12.40 51.17 14.33
CA SER A 3 12.10 49.79 14.81
C SER A 3 11.13 49.05 13.89
N PHE A 4 11.25 49.22 12.57
CA PHE A 4 10.46 48.46 11.59
C PHE A 4 11.33 47.49 10.77
N SER A 5 12.56 47.88 10.42
CA SER A 5 13.48 47.07 9.61
C SER A 5 14.05 45.86 10.36
N LEU A 6 14.33 45.99 11.67
CA LEU A 6 14.91 44.91 12.48
C LEU A 6 13.89 43.79 12.76
N ARG A 7 12.61 44.17 12.99
CA ARG A 7 11.50 43.23 13.18
C ARG A 7 11.19 42.47 11.88
N ARG A 8 11.27 43.12 10.71
CA ARG A 8 11.07 42.47 9.39
C ARG A 8 12.13 41.42 9.06
N ARG A 9 13.40 41.67 9.40
CA ARG A 9 14.51 40.71 9.16
C ARG A 9 14.43 39.51 10.10
N ALA A 10 14.06 39.72 11.35
CA ALA A 10 13.82 38.65 12.32
C ALA A 10 12.62 37.75 11.92
N LEU A 11 11.52 38.36 11.45
CA LEU A 11 10.34 37.62 10.96
C LEU A 11 10.63 36.81 9.69
N ALA A 12 11.39 37.37 8.74
CA ALA A 12 11.81 36.64 7.54
C ALA A 12 12.77 35.48 7.85
N GLY A 13 13.67 35.64 8.81
CA GLY A 13 14.56 34.58 9.28
C GLY A 13 13.79 33.44 9.96
N LEU A 14 12.85 33.79 10.85
CA LEU A 14 11.99 32.81 11.52
C LEU A 14 11.12 32.03 10.51
N MET A 15 10.53 32.73 9.53
CA MET A 15 9.74 32.10 8.47
C MET A 15 10.58 31.13 7.62
N SER A 16 11.82 31.51 7.32
CA SER A 16 12.75 30.66 6.55
C SER A 16 13.14 29.40 7.32
N ILE A 17 13.37 29.52 8.63
CA ILE A 17 13.67 28.38 9.52
C ILE A 17 12.48 27.43 9.60
N THR A 18 11.26 27.95 9.76
CA THR A 18 10.04 27.12 9.82
C THR A 18 9.82 26.32 8.53
N VAL A 19 10.09 26.93 7.37
CA VAL A 19 9.98 26.24 6.06
C VAL A 19 11.01 25.11 5.95
N VAL A 20 12.27 25.35 6.34
CA VAL A 20 13.33 24.33 6.28
C VAL A 20 13.05 23.16 7.22
N VAL A 21 12.58 23.43 8.44
CA VAL A 21 12.21 22.39 9.41
C VAL A 21 11.03 21.55 8.93
N GLY A 22 10.01 22.18 8.32
CA GLY A 22 8.88 21.46 7.72
C GLY A 22 9.29 20.55 6.56
N PHE A 23 10.29 20.97 5.76
CA PHE A 23 10.80 20.18 4.63
C PHE A 23 11.67 19.00 5.06
N LEU A 24 12.41 19.12 6.16
CA LEU A 24 13.21 18.02 6.72
C LEU A 24 12.35 16.97 7.45
N GLY A 25 11.15 17.34 7.89
CA GLY A 25 10.22 16.47 8.61
C GLY A 25 9.28 15.64 7.73
N SER A 26 9.30 15.80 6.41
CA SER A 26 8.45 15.02 5.50
C SER A 26 9.01 13.61 5.29
N GLY A 27 8.93 12.78 6.33
CA GLY A 27 9.14 11.34 6.20
C GLY A 27 8.12 10.79 5.19
N GLY A 28 8.60 10.22 4.08
CA GLY A 28 7.74 9.72 3.01
C GLY A 28 6.70 8.74 3.55
N ALA A 29 5.43 8.99 3.26
CA ALA A 29 4.37 8.02 3.53
C ALA A 29 4.69 6.73 2.75
N ARG A 30 5.06 5.67 3.47
CA ARG A 30 5.25 4.35 2.86
C ARG A 30 3.86 3.79 2.57
N ALA A 31 3.54 3.53 1.31
CA ALA A 31 2.32 2.82 0.96
C ALA A 31 2.33 1.46 1.67
N ALA A 32 1.19 1.05 2.23
CA ALA A 32 1.06 -0.27 2.84
C ALA A 32 1.30 -1.36 1.79
N ASP A 33 2.07 -2.39 2.15
CA ASP A 33 2.30 -3.54 1.29
C ASP A 33 0.96 -4.23 0.99
N ARG A 34 0.64 -4.39 -0.31
CA ARG A 34 -0.59 -5.04 -0.76
C ARG A 34 -0.35 -6.54 -0.77
N VAL A 35 -1.05 -7.28 0.09
CA VAL A 35 -0.96 -8.74 0.22
C VAL A 35 -2.32 -9.40 -0.04
N ALA A 36 -2.32 -10.55 -0.70
CA ALA A 36 -3.54 -11.31 -1.00
C ALA A 36 -3.34 -12.83 -0.83
N LEU A 37 -4.37 -13.50 -0.30
CA LEU A 37 -4.49 -14.96 -0.26
C LEU A 37 -5.64 -15.40 -1.16
N VAL A 38 -5.34 -16.24 -2.15
CA VAL A 38 -6.34 -16.77 -3.09
C VAL A 38 -6.48 -18.27 -2.86
N ILE A 39 -7.70 -18.74 -2.60
CA ILE A 39 -7.99 -20.15 -2.33
C ILE A 39 -8.97 -20.69 -3.39
N GLY A 40 -8.55 -21.70 -4.14
CA GLY A 40 -9.41 -22.42 -5.10
C GLY A 40 -9.77 -23.81 -4.59
N MET A 41 -11.06 -24.05 -4.34
CA MET A 41 -11.58 -25.33 -3.85
C MET A 41 -12.43 -26.01 -4.94
N ALA A 42 -11.97 -27.16 -5.43
CA ALA A 42 -12.65 -27.95 -6.45
C ALA A 42 -12.97 -29.36 -5.96
N GLN A 43 -12.12 -29.97 -5.12
CA GLN A 43 -12.22 -31.36 -4.70
C GLN A 43 -12.95 -31.54 -3.37
N TYR A 44 -14.27 -31.34 -3.38
CA TYR A 44 -15.11 -31.62 -2.24
C TYR A 44 -15.36 -33.13 -2.08
N ARG A 45 -15.45 -33.60 -0.83
CA ARG A 45 -15.60 -35.04 -0.54
C ARG A 45 -16.94 -35.63 -0.96
N ASN A 46 -18.02 -34.86 -0.85
CA ASN A 46 -19.39 -35.38 -0.91
C ASN A 46 -20.17 -34.89 -2.14
N VAL A 47 -19.55 -34.12 -3.03
CA VAL A 47 -20.18 -33.56 -4.22
C VAL A 47 -19.23 -33.67 -5.41
N PRO A 48 -19.74 -33.69 -6.66
CA PRO A 48 -18.89 -33.66 -7.84
C PRO A 48 -17.92 -32.48 -7.82
N ALA A 49 -16.74 -32.69 -8.38
CA ALA A 49 -15.71 -31.66 -8.41
C ALA A 49 -16.16 -30.45 -9.24
N LEU A 50 -15.86 -29.25 -8.74
CA LEU A 50 -16.15 -28.01 -9.47
C LEU A 50 -15.11 -27.81 -10.57
N SER A 51 -15.55 -27.67 -11.82
CA SER A 51 -14.66 -27.60 -12.99
C SER A 51 -13.88 -26.29 -13.10
N ASN A 52 -14.37 -25.21 -12.49
CA ASN A 52 -13.88 -23.85 -12.77
C ASN A 52 -13.02 -23.25 -11.66
N THR A 53 -13.16 -23.71 -10.42
CA THR A 53 -12.58 -23.00 -9.26
C THR A 53 -11.07 -22.88 -9.32
N VAL A 54 -10.37 -23.88 -9.89
CA VAL A 54 -8.91 -23.82 -10.07
C VAL A 54 -8.51 -22.77 -11.11
N ASN A 55 -9.26 -22.67 -12.21
CA ASN A 55 -9.00 -21.69 -13.25
C ASN A 55 -9.29 -20.27 -12.74
N ASP A 56 -10.38 -20.09 -12.00
CA ASP A 56 -10.76 -18.81 -11.41
C ASP A 56 -9.71 -18.33 -10.40
N ALA A 57 -9.24 -19.22 -9.52
CA ALA A 57 -8.19 -18.91 -8.55
C ALA A 57 -6.88 -18.47 -9.23
N ARG A 58 -6.49 -19.12 -10.34
CA ARG A 58 -5.31 -18.71 -11.13
C ARG A 58 -5.50 -17.33 -11.76
N LEU A 59 -6.68 -17.08 -12.34
CA LEU A 59 -6.99 -15.83 -13.04
C LEU A 59 -7.05 -14.65 -12.06
N LEU A 60 -7.63 -14.85 -10.87
CA LEU A 60 -7.62 -13.88 -9.78
C LEU A 60 -6.19 -13.62 -9.28
N SER A 61 -5.40 -14.67 -9.06
CA SER A 61 -4.02 -14.53 -8.58
C SER A 61 -3.17 -13.71 -9.56
N ALA A 62 -3.28 -14.00 -10.86
CA ALA A 62 -2.58 -13.25 -11.91
C ALA A 62 -3.06 -11.79 -11.98
N THR A 63 -4.36 -11.54 -11.81
CA THR A 63 -4.93 -10.20 -11.86
C THR A 63 -4.48 -9.35 -10.67
N LEU A 64 -4.50 -9.91 -9.45
CA LEU A 64 -4.05 -9.24 -8.23
C LEU A 64 -2.54 -8.96 -8.25
N SER A 65 -1.74 -9.94 -8.70
CA SER A 65 -0.30 -9.75 -8.88
C SER A 65 0.00 -8.61 -9.86
N ARG A 66 -0.72 -8.53 -10.98
CA ARG A 66 -0.55 -7.45 -11.99
C ARG A 66 -0.83 -6.05 -11.44
N ILE A 67 -1.73 -5.90 -10.47
CA ILE A 67 -2.02 -4.62 -9.81
C ILE A 67 -1.15 -4.39 -8.56
N GLY A 68 -0.13 -5.22 -8.36
CA GLY A 68 0.94 -5.06 -7.38
C GLY A 68 0.58 -5.55 -6.00
N PHE A 69 -0.17 -6.65 -5.89
CA PHE A 69 -0.25 -7.47 -4.68
C PHE A 69 0.85 -8.54 -4.67
N ASP A 70 1.37 -8.84 -3.49
CA ASP A 70 2.06 -10.09 -3.21
C ASP A 70 1.00 -11.16 -2.91
N VAL A 71 0.98 -12.23 -3.72
CA VAL A 71 -0.13 -13.19 -3.77
C VAL A 71 0.34 -14.58 -3.36
N THR A 72 -0.31 -15.16 -2.35
CA THR A 72 -0.22 -16.58 -2.03
C THR A 72 -1.46 -17.31 -2.58
N THR A 73 -1.26 -18.40 -3.33
CA THR A 73 -2.36 -19.18 -3.90
C THR A 73 -2.37 -20.60 -3.35
N LEU A 74 -3.53 -21.05 -2.85
CA LEU A 74 -3.75 -22.42 -2.36
C LEU A 74 -4.83 -23.09 -3.21
N ILE A 75 -4.59 -24.32 -3.65
CA ILE A 75 -5.54 -25.12 -4.43
C ILE A 75 -5.73 -26.46 -3.73
N ASP A 76 -6.98 -26.81 -3.42
CA ASP A 76 -7.38 -28.09 -2.81
C ASP A 76 -6.47 -28.53 -1.66
N THR A 77 -5.95 -27.56 -0.90
CA THR A 77 -4.99 -27.84 0.17
C THR A 77 -5.76 -28.40 1.36
N PRO A 78 -5.36 -29.58 1.90
CA PRO A 78 -5.93 -30.09 3.12
C PRO A 78 -5.67 -29.09 4.26
N GLN A 79 -6.75 -28.71 4.95
CA GLN A 79 -6.70 -27.82 6.12
C GLN A 79 -6.09 -28.53 7.31
#